data_AF-A0A938K2M0-F1
#
_entry.id   AF-A0A938K2M0-F1
#
_cell.length_a   1.000
_cell.length_b   1.000
_cell.length_c   1.000
_cell.angle_alpha   90.00
_cell.angle_beta   90.00
_cell.angle_gamma   90.00
#
_symmetry.space_group_name_H-M   'P 1'
#
loop_
_entity.id
_entity.type
_entity.pdbx_description
1 polymer ?
#
loop_
_entity_poly.entity_id
_entity_poly.type
_entity_poly.pdbx_seq_one_letter_code
_entity_poly.pdbx_strand_id
1 'polypeptide(L)'
;MSRYATRPLDFTNLKTVALADRGGKVRAADFARPYRKGAGVAALIDSMPRILAGNSFRDVVAALAEARARKREILWGLGGHVIKCGLAPVLVELMRGGWATGFAMNGSAAIHDFEIALCGRTSEDVEAALPDGRFGAAEETGREMNAAIAAGAREHVGCGEALGRRLEEIAQPAFAGASLLL
;
A
#
# COMPACT_ATOMS: atom_id res chain seq x y z
N MET A 1 -20.65 -38.37 -31.49
CA MET A 1 -21.05 -36.94 -31.49
C MET A 1 -20.45 -36.27 -30.27
N SER A 2 -19.95 -35.03 -30.39
CA SER A 2 -19.33 -34.30 -29.27
C SER A 2 -20.34 -34.09 -28.14
N ARG A 3 -19.89 -34.22 -26.87
CA ARG A 3 -20.73 -34.02 -25.67
C ARG A 3 -20.92 -32.53 -25.32
N TYR A 4 -20.24 -31.63 -26.03
CA TYR A 4 -20.33 -30.19 -25.80
C TYR A 4 -21.35 -29.54 -26.76
N ALA A 5 -22.28 -28.76 -26.20
CA ALA A 5 -23.30 -28.02 -26.96
C ALA A 5 -22.75 -26.77 -27.67
N THR A 6 -21.53 -26.37 -27.33
CA THR A 6 -20.83 -25.23 -27.92
C THR A 6 -20.31 -25.59 -29.31
N ARG A 7 -20.74 -24.84 -30.32
CA ARG A 7 -20.21 -24.92 -31.68
C ARG A 7 -18.87 -24.16 -31.78
N PRO A 8 -17.95 -24.56 -32.66
CA PRO A 8 -16.76 -23.76 -32.96
C PRO A 8 -17.12 -22.34 -33.39
N LEU A 9 -16.25 -21.38 -33.05
CA LEU A 9 -16.41 -19.99 -33.48
C LEU A 9 -16.37 -19.91 -35.02
N ASP A 10 -17.27 -19.13 -35.61
CA ASP A 10 -17.25 -18.80 -37.04
C ASP A 10 -16.33 -17.59 -37.28
N PHE A 11 -15.30 -17.80 -38.10
CA PHE A 11 -14.30 -16.77 -38.43
C PHE A 11 -14.48 -16.19 -39.83
N THR A 12 -15.58 -16.46 -40.54
CA THR A 12 -15.81 -16.02 -41.93
C THR A 12 -15.67 -14.51 -42.11
N ASN A 13 -15.99 -13.72 -41.07
CA ASN A 13 -15.89 -12.25 -41.09
C ASN A 13 -14.60 -11.70 -40.45
N LEU A 14 -13.68 -12.56 -39.99
CA LEU A 14 -12.43 -12.11 -39.41
C LEU A 14 -11.51 -11.54 -40.50
N LYS A 15 -11.14 -10.26 -40.37
CA LYS A 15 -10.15 -9.62 -41.24
C LYS A 15 -8.80 -9.55 -40.53
N THR A 16 -7.77 -10.04 -41.18
CA THR A 16 -6.39 -9.91 -40.73
C THR A 16 -5.70 -8.75 -41.47
N VAL A 17 -4.68 -8.18 -40.85
CA VAL A 17 -3.87 -7.09 -41.42
C VAL A 17 -2.39 -7.40 -41.21
N ALA A 18 -1.52 -6.94 -42.11
CA ALA A 18 -0.08 -7.13 -41.96
C ALA A 18 0.44 -6.33 -40.76
N LEU A 19 1.45 -6.87 -40.07
CA LEU A 19 2.01 -6.25 -38.87
C LEU A 19 2.60 -4.86 -39.18
N ALA A 20 3.21 -4.69 -40.35
CA ALA A 20 3.78 -3.42 -40.80
C ALA A 20 2.71 -2.33 -40.95
N ASP A 21 1.50 -2.69 -41.41
CA ASP A 21 0.41 -1.75 -41.69
C ASP A 21 -0.41 -1.43 -40.43
N ARG A 22 -0.47 -2.36 -39.46
CA ARG A 22 -1.21 -2.18 -38.21
C ARG A 22 -0.61 -1.08 -37.33
N GLY A 23 0.70 -0.84 -37.46
CA GLY A 23 1.47 -0.04 -36.53
C GLY A 23 1.56 -0.66 -35.12
N GLY A 24 2.26 0.04 -34.23
CA GLY A 24 2.44 -0.36 -32.83
C GLY A 24 2.66 0.86 -31.93
N LYS A 25 2.01 0.86 -30.76
CA LYS A 25 2.18 1.90 -29.73
C LYS A 25 3.53 1.83 -29.01
N VAL A 26 4.14 0.64 -28.99
CA VAL A 26 5.40 0.36 -28.30
C VAL A 26 6.46 0.05 -29.33
N ARG A 27 7.63 0.67 -29.16
CA ARG A 27 8.82 0.49 -30.00
C ARG A 27 9.89 -0.25 -29.19
N ALA A 28 10.81 -0.92 -29.87
CA ALA A 28 11.94 -1.57 -29.20
C ALA A 28 12.79 -0.59 -28.36
N ALA A 29 12.82 0.69 -28.74
CA ALA A 29 13.47 1.76 -27.99
C ALA A 29 12.81 2.05 -26.62
N ASP A 30 11.55 1.66 -26.42
CA ASP A 30 10.83 1.87 -25.17
C ASP A 30 11.11 0.77 -24.14
N PHE A 31 11.82 -0.29 -24.55
CA PHE A 31 12.10 -1.46 -23.72
C PHE A 31 13.09 -1.14 -22.60
N ALA A 32 13.03 -1.96 -21.56
CA ALA A 32 13.94 -1.87 -20.44
C ALA A 32 15.38 -2.12 -20.89
N ARG A 33 16.33 -1.52 -20.16
CA ARG A 33 17.75 -1.85 -20.28
C ARG A 33 18.16 -2.80 -19.15
N PRO A 34 19.08 -3.74 -19.39
CA PRO A 34 19.62 -4.58 -18.31
C PRO A 34 20.26 -3.72 -17.21
N TYR A 35 19.92 -4.01 -15.96
CA TYR A 35 20.54 -3.35 -14.82
C TYR A 35 22.02 -3.79 -14.67
N ARG A 36 22.90 -2.83 -14.40
CA ARG A 36 24.32 -3.10 -14.14
C ARG A 36 24.57 -3.10 -12.63
N LYS A 37 25.14 -4.20 -12.12
CA LYS A 37 25.53 -4.32 -10.71
C LYS A 37 26.39 -3.13 -10.29
N GLY A 38 26.04 -2.50 -9.16
CA GLY A 38 26.74 -1.34 -8.62
C GLY A 38 26.30 0.02 -9.17
N ALA A 39 25.35 0.07 -10.10
CA ALA A 39 24.88 1.34 -10.68
C ALA A 39 23.88 2.12 -9.79
N GLY A 40 23.37 1.48 -8.73
CA GLY A 40 22.51 2.12 -7.73
C GLY A 40 21.03 2.19 -8.14
N VAL A 41 20.20 2.70 -7.23
CA VAL A 41 18.73 2.73 -7.39
C VAL A 41 18.29 3.66 -8.52
N ALA A 42 18.97 4.80 -8.71
CA ALA A 42 18.67 5.71 -9.81
C ALA A 42 18.83 5.02 -11.18
N ALA A 43 19.94 4.30 -11.37
CA ALA A 43 20.17 3.54 -12.60
C ALA A 43 19.17 2.40 -12.79
N LEU A 44 18.70 1.76 -11.71
CA LEU A 44 17.63 0.76 -11.77
C LEU A 44 16.33 1.39 -12.27
N ILE A 45 15.94 2.55 -11.72
CA ILE A 45 14.73 3.26 -12.16
C ILE A 45 14.89 3.72 -13.61
N ASP A 46 16.05 4.25 -14.01
CA ASP A 46 16.33 4.69 -15.38
C ASP A 46 16.43 3.54 -16.39
N SER A 47 16.60 2.30 -15.92
CA SER A 47 16.61 1.12 -16.77
C SER A 47 15.21 0.54 -17.00
N MET A 48 14.21 0.91 -16.20
CA MET A 48 12.81 0.50 -16.41
C MET A 48 12.25 1.08 -17.71
N PRO A 49 11.33 0.38 -18.39
CA PRO A 49 10.78 0.88 -19.65
C PRO A 49 9.94 2.14 -19.41
N ARG A 50 9.82 2.99 -20.43
CA ARG A 50 8.98 4.20 -20.39
C ARG A 50 7.60 3.94 -20.98
N ILE A 51 6.95 2.90 -20.45
CA ILE A 51 5.61 2.46 -20.87
C ILE A 51 4.81 2.02 -19.65
N LEU A 52 3.48 2.22 -19.71
CA LEU A 52 2.53 1.75 -18.69
C LEU A 52 3.00 2.13 -17.26
N ALA A 53 3.08 1.16 -16.36
CA ALA A 53 3.50 1.34 -14.98
C ALA A 53 4.90 1.98 -14.84
N GLY A 54 5.79 1.81 -15.81
CA GLY A 54 7.08 2.49 -15.82
C GLY A 54 6.95 4.01 -15.96
N ASN A 55 5.96 4.50 -16.72
CA ASN A 55 5.64 5.92 -16.74
C ASN A 55 4.86 6.32 -15.49
N SER A 56 3.82 5.57 -15.11
CA SER A 56 3.03 5.88 -13.92
C SER A 56 3.88 6.04 -12.65
N PHE A 57 4.89 5.18 -12.46
CA PHE A 57 5.82 5.32 -11.34
C PHE A 57 6.59 6.64 -11.38
N ARG A 58 7.14 6.99 -12.54
CA ARG A 58 7.90 8.25 -12.71
C ARG A 58 7.02 9.47 -12.56
N ASP A 59 5.79 9.40 -13.05
CA ASP A 59 4.81 10.48 -12.91
C ASP A 59 4.50 10.72 -11.43
N VAL A 60 4.34 9.66 -10.62
CA VAL A 60 4.20 9.78 -9.15
C VAL A 60 5.45 10.41 -8.52
N VAL A 61 6.65 9.94 -8.86
CA VAL A 61 7.90 10.53 -8.34
C VAL A 61 8.01 12.02 -8.68
N ALA A 62 7.71 12.39 -9.93
CA ALA A 62 7.74 13.79 -10.37
C ALA A 62 6.69 14.63 -9.64
N ALA A 63 5.47 14.11 -9.46
CA ALA A 63 4.41 14.81 -8.72
C ALA A 63 4.78 15.04 -7.24
N LEU A 64 5.40 14.05 -6.59
CA LEU A 64 5.89 14.19 -5.21
C LEU A 64 7.00 15.24 -5.10
N ALA A 65 7.97 15.21 -6.01
CA ALA A 65 9.06 16.19 -6.06
C ALA A 65 8.53 17.61 -6.27
N GLU A 66 7.57 17.79 -7.17
CA GLU A 66 6.96 19.09 -7.44
C GLU A 66 6.13 19.59 -6.26
N ALA A 67 5.30 18.72 -5.65
CA ALA A 67 4.52 19.07 -4.47
C ALA A 67 5.44 19.55 -3.33
N ARG A 68 6.55 18.84 -3.09
CA ARG A 68 7.54 19.22 -2.09
C ARG A 68 8.23 20.54 -2.43
N ALA A 69 8.69 20.73 -3.67
CA ALA A 69 9.34 21.97 -4.11
C ALA A 69 8.42 23.19 -3.93
N ARG A 70 7.11 23.00 -4.15
CA ARG A 70 6.07 24.01 -3.96
C ARG A 70 5.53 24.09 -2.52
N LYS A 71 6.11 23.35 -1.56
CA LYS A 71 5.67 23.30 -0.15
C LYS A 71 4.18 22.97 -0.02
N ARG A 72 3.70 21.97 -0.77
CA ARG A 72 2.33 21.47 -0.72
C ARG A 72 2.27 20.23 0.15
N GLU A 73 1.10 20.00 0.75
CA GLU A 73 0.81 18.77 1.49
C GLU A 73 0.89 17.54 0.58
N ILE A 74 1.43 16.44 1.11
CA ILE A 74 1.52 15.15 0.45
C ILE A 74 0.80 14.12 1.32
N LEU A 75 -0.46 13.88 0.99
CA LEU A 75 -1.33 12.96 1.72
C LEU A 75 -1.29 11.57 1.10
N TRP A 76 -1.02 10.55 1.91
CA TRP A 76 -0.96 9.15 1.50
C TRP A 76 -2.16 8.37 2.01
N GLY A 77 -2.96 7.80 1.10
CA GLY A 77 -4.03 6.87 1.44
C GLY A 77 -3.54 5.42 1.43
N LEU A 78 -3.76 4.67 2.51
CA LEU A 78 -3.29 3.29 2.62
C LEU A 78 -4.28 2.35 3.30
N GLY A 79 -4.26 1.09 2.85
CA GLY A 79 -4.99 -0.01 3.45
C GLY A 79 -4.07 -0.97 4.21
N GLY A 80 -4.67 -1.92 4.93
CA GLY A 80 -3.94 -2.81 5.85
C GLY A 80 -2.77 -3.59 5.28
N HIS A 81 -2.77 -3.90 3.98
CA HIS A 81 -1.67 -4.61 3.32
C HIS A 81 -0.33 -3.86 3.39
N VAL A 82 -0.36 -2.53 3.40
CA VAL A 82 0.87 -1.73 3.51
C VAL A 82 1.52 -1.93 4.88
N ILE A 83 0.72 -1.88 5.94
CA ILE A 83 1.21 -2.01 7.31
C ILE A 83 1.60 -3.46 7.64
N LYS A 84 0.73 -4.44 7.37
CA LYS A 84 1.01 -5.85 7.70
C LYS A 84 2.21 -6.44 6.95
N CYS A 85 2.59 -5.85 5.81
CA CYS A 85 3.80 -6.22 5.08
C CYS A 85 5.07 -5.54 5.62
N GLY A 86 5.00 -4.84 6.76
CA GLY A 86 6.14 -4.29 7.48
C GLY A 86 6.67 -2.97 6.91
N LEU A 87 5.85 -2.21 6.16
CA LEU A 87 6.31 -0.97 5.52
C LEU A 87 6.20 0.28 6.40
N ALA A 88 5.61 0.18 7.60
CA ALA A 88 5.45 1.32 8.51
C ALA A 88 6.77 2.06 8.80
N PRO A 89 7.92 1.41 9.11
CA PRO A 89 9.18 2.11 9.31
C PRO A 89 9.64 2.93 8.09
N VAL A 90 9.38 2.43 6.87
CA VAL A 90 9.72 3.14 5.63
C VAL A 90 8.83 4.37 5.47
N LEU A 91 7.53 4.25 5.80
CA LEU A 91 6.60 5.38 5.77
C LEU A 91 6.97 6.45 6.80
N VAL A 92 7.41 6.05 8.00
CA VAL A 92 7.93 6.96 9.03
C VAL A 92 9.15 7.72 8.52
N GLU A 93 10.09 7.06 7.85
CA GLU A 93 11.24 7.74 7.25
C GLU A 93 10.84 8.70 6.12
N LEU A 94 9.86 8.33 5.29
CA LEU A 94 9.30 9.23 4.29
C LEU A 94 8.63 10.45 4.92
N MET A 95 7.89 10.25 6.02
CA MET A 95 7.27 11.32 6.80
C MET A 95 8.32 12.27 7.38
N ARG A 96 9.33 11.73 8.08
CA ARG A 96 10.48 12.51 8.60
C ARG A 96 11.21 13.28 7.50
N GLY A 97 11.29 12.68 6.31
CA GLY A 97 11.88 13.29 5.13
C GLY A 97 11.00 14.33 4.43
N GLY A 98 9.75 14.57 4.86
CA GLY A 98 8.80 15.50 4.24
C GLY A 98 8.21 14.99 2.92
N TRP A 99 8.24 13.69 2.67
CA TRP A 99 7.63 13.02 1.51
C TRP A 99 6.22 12.48 1.79
N ALA A 100 5.81 12.51 3.05
CA ALA A 100 4.44 12.33 3.50
C ALA A 100 4.18 13.37 4.59
N THR A 101 3.08 14.11 4.49
CA THR A 101 2.68 15.11 5.49
C THR A 101 1.41 14.70 6.25
N GLY A 102 0.71 13.68 5.76
CA GLY A 102 -0.38 13.02 6.46
C GLY A 102 -0.70 11.66 5.86
N PHE A 103 -1.26 10.80 6.69
CA PHE A 103 -1.71 9.47 6.29
C PHE A 103 -3.23 9.33 6.50
N ALA A 104 -3.90 8.77 5.51
CA ALA A 104 -5.30 8.39 5.58
C ALA A 104 -5.39 6.85 5.57
N MET A 105 -5.85 6.29 6.68
CA MET A 105 -5.88 4.84 6.90
C MET A 105 -7.31 4.31 6.86
N ASN A 106 -7.51 3.11 6.33
CA ASN A 106 -8.72 2.35 6.61
C ASN A 106 -8.63 1.65 7.98
N GLY A 107 -9.75 1.12 8.48
CA GLY A 107 -9.79 0.46 9.79
C GLY A 107 -8.80 -0.71 9.93
N SER A 108 -8.61 -1.50 8.86
CA SER A 108 -7.64 -2.60 8.86
C SER A 108 -6.19 -2.11 9.00
N ALA A 109 -5.81 -1.00 8.36
CA ALA A 109 -4.49 -0.42 8.55
C ALA A 109 -4.30 0.06 9.99
N ALA A 110 -5.29 0.72 10.57
CA ALA A 110 -5.23 1.16 11.97
C ALA A 110 -5.08 -0.02 12.93
N ILE A 111 -5.85 -1.11 12.74
CA ILE A 111 -5.76 -2.34 13.53
C ILE A 111 -4.35 -2.95 13.43
N HIS A 112 -3.83 -3.14 12.21
CA HIS A 112 -2.53 -3.76 12.03
C HIS A 112 -1.40 -2.95 12.66
N ASP A 113 -1.47 -1.62 12.57
CA ASP A 113 -0.48 -0.74 13.14
C ASP A 113 -0.52 -0.74 14.68
N PHE A 114 -1.73 -0.69 15.23
CA PHE A 114 -2.00 -0.74 16.67
C PHE A 114 -1.51 -2.06 17.29
N GLU A 115 -1.80 -3.21 16.65
CA GLU A 115 -1.36 -4.52 17.12
C GLU A 115 0.17 -4.69 17.09
N ILE A 116 0.83 -4.17 16.05
CA ILE A 116 2.29 -4.13 15.97
C ILE A 116 2.86 -3.33 17.15
N ALA A 117 2.32 -2.16 17.45
CA ALA A 117 2.75 -1.35 18.59
C ALA A 117 2.57 -2.08 19.94
N LEU A 118 1.49 -2.83 20.08
CA LEU A 118 1.15 -3.54 21.31
C LEU A 118 1.96 -4.82 21.55
N CYS A 119 2.20 -5.64 20.52
CA CYS A 119 2.78 -6.96 20.73
C CYS A 119 3.75 -7.42 19.63
N GLY A 120 4.11 -6.53 18.70
CA GLY A 120 5.07 -6.79 17.63
C GLY A 120 4.57 -7.74 16.56
N ARG A 121 3.29 -8.09 16.56
CA ARG A 121 2.65 -9.05 15.64
C ARG A 121 1.27 -8.56 15.25
N THR A 122 0.86 -8.90 14.04
CA THR A 122 -0.47 -8.66 13.51
C THR A 122 -0.74 -9.68 12.38
N SER A 123 -1.93 -9.65 11.78
CA SER A 123 -2.36 -10.55 10.71
C SER A 123 -2.48 -12.01 11.17
N GLU A 124 -3.58 -12.29 11.85
CA GLU A 124 -3.97 -13.65 12.26
C GLU A 124 -4.14 -14.62 11.09
N ASP A 125 -4.06 -15.91 11.39
CA ASP A 125 -4.34 -16.98 10.45
C ASP A 125 -5.86 -17.13 10.27
N VAL A 126 -6.34 -16.66 9.13
CA VAL A 126 -7.75 -16.65 8.74
C VAL A 126 -8.32 -18.08 8.69
N GLU A 127 -7.59 -19.03 8.14
CA GLU A 127 -8.07 -20.41 7.97
C GLU A 127 -8.20 -21.12 9.32
N ALA A 128 -7.29 -20.82 10.24
CA ALA A 128 -7.31 -21.40 11.59
C ALA A 128 -8.34 -20.75 12.52
N ALA A 129 -8.59 -19.44 12.40
CA ALA A 129 -9.41 -18.67 13.34
C ALA A 129 -10.88 -18.45 12.89
N LEU A 130 -11.19 -18.62 11.60
CA LEU A 130 -12.58 -18.53 11.13
C LEU A 130 -13.48 -19.64 11.67
N PRO A 131 -13.08 -20.94 11.67
CA PRO A 131 -13.97 -22.02 12.07
C PRO A 131 -14.44 -21.96 13.53
N ASP A 132 -13.64 -21.36 14.41
CA ASP A 132 -13.94 -21.23 15.84
C ASP A 132 -14.39 -19.82 16.26
N GLY A 133 -14.63 -18.93 15.27
CA GLY A 133 -15.17 -17.59 15.50
C GLY A 133 -14.21 -16.62 16.19
N ARG A 134 -12.91 -16.96 16.27
CA ARG A 134 -11.90 -16.09 16.87
C ARG A 134 -11.34 -15.07 15.88
N PHE A 135 -11.64 -15.22 14.58
CA PHE A 135 -11.22 -14.27 13.57
C PHE A 135 -11.70 -12.85 13.88
N GLY A 136 -10.78 -11.91 14.00
CA GLY A 136 -11.04 -10.51 14.31
C GLY A 136 -11.45 -10.24 15.76
N ALA A 137 -11.24 -11.19 16.67
CA ALA A 137 -11.73 -11.15 18.05
C ALA A 137 -10.64 -10.92 19.11
N ALA A 138 -9.53 -10.27 18.75
CA ALA A 138 -8.51 -9.87 19.72
C ALA A 138 -9.10 -8.88 20.75
N GLU A 139 -9.12 -9.28 22.02
CA GLU A 139 -9.79 -8.53 23.08
C GLU A 139 -9.15 -7.15 23.27
N GLU A 140 -7.81 -7.10 23.33
CA GLU A 140 -7.06 -5.86 23.51
C GLU A 140 -7.27 -4.90 22.33
N THR A 141 -7.21 -5.38 21.09
CA THR A 141 -7.47 -4.56 19.90
C THR A 141 -8.85 -3.92 19.98
N GLY A 142 -9.89 -4.73 20.22
CA GLY A 142 -11.27 -4.24 20.31
C GLY A 142 -11.50 -3.28 21.49
N ARG A 143 -11.03 -3.63 22.69
CA ARG A 143 -11.26 -2.85 23.91
C ARG A 143 -10.49 -1.53 23.89
N GLU A 144 -9.19 -1.57 23.58
CA GLU A 144 -8.31 -0.42 23.68
C GLU A 144 -8.58 0.61 22.58
N MET A 145 -8.79 0.17 21.34
CA MET A 145 -9.13 1.10 20.25
C MET A 145 -10.50 1.75 20.49
N ASN A 146 -11.51 1.00 20.92
CA ASN A 146 -12.83 1.59 21.21
C ASN A 146 -12.78 2.58 22.37
N ALA A 147 -12.04 2.26 23.45
CA ALA A 147 -11.86 3.17 24.57
C ALA A 147 -11.21 4.48 24.12
N ALA A 148 -10.14 4.40 23.32
CA ALA A 148 -9.44 5.54 22.75
C ALA A 148 -10.35 6.39 21.84
N ILE A 149 -11.06 5.76 20.91
CA ILE A 149 -11.98 6.45 19.98
C ILE A 149 -13.11 7.14 20.74
N ALA A 150 -13.71 6.47 21.73
CA ALA A 150 -14.79 7.05 22.53
C ALA A 150 -14.30 8.22 23.39
N ALA A 151 -13.09 8.13 23.96
CA ALA A 151 -12.46 9.24 24.67
C ALA A 151 -12.18 10.41 23.72
N GLY A 152 -11.58 10.13 22.56
CA GLY A 152 -11.29 11.14 21.55
C GLY A 152 -12.53 11.87 21.05
N ALA A 153 -13.64 11.15 20.86
CA ALA A 153 -14.92 11.75 20.51
C ALA A 153 -15.47 12.71 21.58
N ARG A 154 -15.30 12.37 22.89
CA ARG A 154 -15.68 13.26 24.00
C ARG A 154 -14.78 14.49 24.10
N GLU A 155 -13.52 14.36 23.72
CA GLU A 155 -12.51 15.43 23.76
C GLU A 155 -12.43 16.25 22.46
N HIS A 156 -13.24 15.91 21.45
CA HIS A 156 -13.23 16.53 20.13
C HIS A 156 -11.88 16.44 19.39
N VAL A 157 -11.14 15.33 19.58
CA VAL A 157 -9.90 15.03 18.83
C VAL A 157 -10.13 13.98 17.74
N GLY A 158 -9.27 13.99 16.72
CA GLY A 158 -9.37 13.05 15.59
C GLY A 158 -9.07 11.61 16.01
N CYS A 159 -9.68 10.64 15.32
CA CYS A 159 -9.49 9.20 15.62
C CYS A 159 -8.01 8.79 15.60
N GLY A 160 -7.23 9.23 14.60
CA GLY A 160 -5.80 8.92 14.53
C GLY A 160 -5.01 9.47 15.73
N GLU A 161 -5.29 10.71 16.15
CA GLU A 161 -4.68 11.32 17.33
C GLU A 161 -5.08 10.58 18.61
N ALA A 162 -6.35 10.21 18.76
CA ALA A 162 -6.82 9.46 19.93
C ALA A 162 -6.15 8.08 20.04
N LEU A 163 -5.98 7.38 18.91
CA LEU A 163 -5.28 6.09 18.87
C LEU A 163 -3.79 6.26 19.19
N GLY A 164 -3.13 7.27 18.62
CA GLY A 164 -1.73 7.59 18.92
C GLY A 164 -1.50 7.87 20.39
N ARG A 165 -2.32 8.73 21.00
CA ARG A 165 -2.28 9.01 22.46
C ARG A 165 -2.46 7.74 23.29
N ARG A 166 -3.38 6.86 22.91
CA ARG A 166 -3.53 5.58 23.62
C ARG A 166 -2.26 4.75 23.51
N LEU A 167 -1.66 4.66 22.32
CA LEU A 167 -0.41 3.92 22.12
C LEU A 167 0.76 4.51 22.91
N GLU A 168 0.84 5.82 23.12
CA GLU A 168 1.87 6.42 23.97
C GLU A 168 1.84 5.85 25.41
N GLU A 169 0.67 5.41 25.88
CA GLU A 169 0.48 4.84 27.21
C GLU A 169 0.71 3.32 27.26
N ILE A 170 0.30 2.57 26.23
CA ILE A 170 0.20 1.11 26.30
C ILE A 170 1.09 0.35 25.31
N ALA A 171 1.76 1.03 24.36
CA ALA A 171 2.64 0.36 23.41
C ALA A 171 3.85 -0.27 24.12
N GLN A 172 4.29 -1.41 23.62
CA GLN A 172 5.53 -2.00 24.10
C GLN A 172 6.72 -1.21 23.54
N PRO A 173 7.65 -0.72 24.38
CA PRO A 173 8.77 0.11 23.91
C PRO A 173 9.63 -0.53 22.82
N ALA A 174 9.71 -1.86 22.80
CA ALA A 174 10.45 -2.62 21.78
C ALA A 174 9.85 -2.51 20.37
N PHE A 175 8.56 -2.17 20.25
CA PHE A 175 7.82 -2.16 18.98
C PHE A 175 7.26 -0.79 18.60
N ALA A 176 7.30 0.19 19.52
CA ALA A 176 6.81 1.55 19.28
C ALA A 176 7.36 2.18 17.98
N GLY A 177 8.66 1.99 17.69
CA GLY A 177 9.29 2.51 16.47
C GLY A 177 8.83 1.86 15.16
N ALA A 178 7.98 0.83 15.22
CA ALA A 178 7.40 0.16 14.06
C ALA A 178 5.93 0.54 13.78
N SER A 179 5.35 1.44 14.59
CA SER A 179 4.01 1.98 14.42
C SER A 179 4.05 3.31 13.67
N LEU A 180 3.07 3.54 12.81
CA LEU A 180 2.83 4.80 12.11
C LEU A 180 1.89 5.73 12.89
N LEU A 181 1.10 5.19 13.81
CA LEU A 181 0.21 5.94 14.72
C LEU A 181 0.98 6.62 15.88
N LEU A 182 2.25 6.25 16.10
CA LEU A 182 3.19 6.83 17.06
C LEU A 182 4.23 7.73 16.35
#